data_AF-A0A7J4TEV8-F1
#
_entry.id   AF-A0A7J4TEV8-F1
#
_cell.length_a   1.000
_cell.length_b   1.000
_cell.length_c   1.000
_cell.angle_alpha   90.00
_cell.angle_beta   90.00
_cell.angle_gamma   90.00
#
_symmetry.space_group_name_H-M   'P 1'
#
loop_
_entity.id
_entity.type
_entity.pdbx_description
1 polymer ?
#
loop_
_entity_poly.entity_id
_entity_poly.type
_entity_poly.pdbx_seq_one_letter_code
_entity_poly.pdbx_strand_id
1 'polypeptide(L)' 'MVKIQQLPSGQLVITIPKRLAEYEGLQKGVELEFRKHDKGFLLERKRGAKQ' A
#
# COMPACT_ATOMS: atom_id res chain seq x y z
N MET A 1 1.10 12.12 -9.56
CA MET A 1 -0.12 11.50 -10.11
C MET A 1 0.05 9.98 -10.01
N VAL A 2 -0.87 9.27 -9.35
CA VAL A 2 -0.85 7.81 -9.24
C VAL A 2 -1.96 7.23 -10.11
N LYS A 3 -1.74 6.03 -10.64
CA LYS A 3 -2.71 5.34 -11.50
C LYS A 3 -3.23 4.09 -10.79
N ILE A 4 -4.55 3.91 -10.82
CA ILE A 4 -5.21 2.66 -10.50
C ILE A 4 -5.37 1.88 -11.80
N GLN A 5 -4.96 0.61 -11.79
CA GLN A 5 -5.06 -0.30 -12.92
C GLN A 5 -5.80 -1.56 -12.49
N GLN A 6 -6.58 -2.13 -13.39
CA GLN A 6 -7.23 -3.42 -13.18
C GLN A 6 -6.50 -4.48 -13.99
N LEU A 7 -6.05 -5.54 -13.32
CA LEU A 7 -5.46 -6.70 -13.98
C LEU A 7 -6.55 -7.59 -14.58
N PRO A 8 -6.23 -8.45 -15.57
CA PRO A 8 -7.19 -9.40 -16.14
C PRO A 8 -7.85 -10.33 -15.11
N SER A 9 -7.18 -10.58 -13.98
CA SER A 9 -7.74 -11.32 -12.84
C SER A 9 -8.85 -10.59 -12.08
N GLY A 10 -9.14 -9.34 -12.43
CA GLY A 10 -10.05 -8.45 -11.71
C GLY A 10 -9.40 -7.69 -10.55
N GLN A 11 -8.16 -8.02 -10.19
CA GLN A 11 -7.42 -7.37 -9.09
C GLN A 11 -7.07 -5.92 -9.44
N LEU A 12 -7.33 -5.01 -8.50
CA LEU A 12 -6.90 -3.61 -8.61
C LEU A 12 -5.48 -3.43 -8.08
N VAL A 13 -4.68 -2.67 -8.81
CA VAL A 13 -3.30 -2.32 -8.49
C VAL A 13 -3.15 -0.81 -8.45
N ILE A 14 -2.62 -0.29 -7.35
CA ILE A 14 -2.30 1.12 -7.19
C ILE A 14 -0.79 1.27 -7.34
N THR A 15 -0.38 2.21 -8.19
CA THR A 15 1.05 2.47 -8.41
C THR A 15 1.55 3.44 -7.35
N ILE A 16 2.57 3.06 -6.57
CA ILE A 16 3.19 3.92 -5.56
C ILE A 16 4.49 4.51 -6.15
N PRO A 17 4.68 5.84 -6.13
CA PRO A 17 5.93 6.46 -6.57
C PRO A 17 7.13 5.97 -5.75
N LYS A 18 8.24 5.68 -6.43
CA LYS A 18 9.46 5.14 -5.81
C LYS A 18 9.93 5.92 -4.57
N ARG A 19 9.96 7.26 -4.64
CA ARG A 19 10.38 8.12 -3.53
C ARG A 19 9.52 7.94 -2.27
N LEU A 20 8.19 7.77 -2.44
CA LEU A 20 7.28 7.53 -1.32
C LEU A 20 7.46 6.12 -0.77
N ALA A 21 7.61 5.12 -1.66
CA ALA A 21 7.89 3.76 -1.25
C ALA A 21 9.19 3.66 -0.43
N GLU A 22 10.25 4.38 -0.83
CA GLU A 22 11.52 4.41 -0.09
C GLU A 22 11.38 5.12 1.26
N TYR A 23 10.73 6.29 1.29
CA TYR A 23 10.46 7.04 2.53
C TYR A 23 9.65 6.21 3.54
N GLU A 24 8.57 5.58 3.06
CA GLU A 24 7.71 4.69 3.85
C GLU A 24 8.27 3.26 3.96
N GLY A 25 9.50 3.00 3.46
CA GLY A 25 10.21 1.71 3.34
C GLY A 25 9.36 0.53 2.87
N LEU A 26 8.45 0.75 1.93
CA LEU A 26 7.63 -0.24 1.25
C LEU A 26 8.50 -1.05 0.28
N GLN A 27 9.09 -2.13 0.78
CA GLN A 27 9.89 -3.06 -0.01
C GLN A 27 9.03 -4.22 -0.55
N LYS A 28 9.54 -4.93 -1.56
CA LYS A 28 8.90 -6.15 -2.07
C LYS A 28 8.73 -7.17 -0.93
N GLY A 29 7.51 -7.67 -0.74
CA GLY A 29 7.20 -8.64 0.31
C GLY A 29 6.76 -8.02 1.64
N VAL A 30 6.69 -6.69 1.75
CA VAL A 30 6.09 -6.03 2.93
C VAL A 30 4.59 -6.29 2.95
N GLU A 31 4.09 -6.76 4.10
CA GLU A 31 2.66 -6.86 4.38
C GLU A 31 2.11 -5.52 4.89
N LEU A 32 1.03 -5.07 4.26
CA LEU A 32 0.28 -3.88 4.65
C LEU A 32 -1.14 -4.28 5.01
N GLU A 33 -1.73 -3.54 5.94
CA GLU A 33 -3.12 -3.69 6.37
C GLU A 33 -3.91 -2.45 5.93
N PHE A 34 -5.09 -2.70 5.35
CA PHE A 34 -6.04 -1.64 5.07
C PHE A 34 -6.83 -1.31 6.33
N ARG A 35 -6.84 -0.05 6.72
CA ARG A 35 -7.71 0.48 7.78
C ARG A 35 -8.71 1.47 7.21
N LYS A 36 -9.94 1.42 7.70
CA LYS A 36 -10.97 2.40 7.34
C LYS A 36 -10.65 3.75 7.98
N HIS A 37 -10.88 4.82 7.25
CA HIS A 37 -10.76 6.20 7.72
C HIS A 37 -11.95 7.01 7.22
N ASP A 38 -12.34 8.09 7.89
CA ASP A 38 -13.59 8.82 7.64
C ASP A 38 -13.75 9.32 6.19
N LYS A 39 -12.63 9.50 5.48
CA LYS A 39 -12.58 9.98 4.09
C LYS A 39 -11.92 8.99 3.11
N GLY A 40 -11.74 7.72 3.50
CA GLY A 40 -11.11 6.73 2.64
C GLY A 40 -10.51 5.55 3.40
N PHE A 41 -9.32 5.15 3.00
CA PHE A 41 -8.58 4.05 3.61
C PHE A 41 -7.12 4.45 3.84
N LEU A 42 -6.55 3.92 4.91
CA LEU A 42 -5.13 4.01 5.24
C LEU A 42 -4.48 2.67 4.95
N LEU A 43 -3.29 2.73 4.37
CA LEU A 43 -2.39 1.59 4.26
C LEU A 43 -1.35 1.73 5.35
N GLU A 44 -1.40 0.84 6.35
CA GLU A 44 -0.42 0.82 7.43
C GLU A 44 0.37 -0.48 7.40
N ARG A 45 1.66 -0.42 7.75
CA ARG A 45 2.42 -1.65 8.00
C ARG A 45 1.83 -2.36 9.20
N LYS A 46 1.70 -3.69 9.11
CA LYS A 46 1.25 -4.52 10.23
C LYS A 46 2.24 -4.37 11.39
N ARG A 47 1.88 -3.59 12.42
CA ARG A 47 2.66 -3.47 13.67
C ARG A 47 2.49 -4.76 14.46
N GLY A 48 3.24 -5.79 14.08
CA GLY A 48 3.10 -7.14 14.60
C GLY A 48 4.40 -7.95 14.66
N ALA A 49 5.57 -7.33 14.50
CA ALA A 49 6.84 -7.91 14.91
C ALA A 49 7.57 -6.86 15.77
N LYS A 50 7.65 -7.18 17.07
CA LYS A 50 8.37 -6.43 18.10
C LYS A 50 9.76 -6.02 17.60
N GLN A 51 10.18 -4.79 17.89
CA GLN A 51 11.59 -4.54 18.17
C GLN A 51 11.89 -5.09 19.57
#